data_AF-A0A7C7SHK1-F1
#
_entry.id   AF-A0A7C7SHK1-F1
#
_cell.length_a   1.000
_cell.length_b   1.000
_cell.length_c   1.000
_cell.angle_alpha   90.00
_cell.angle_beta   90.00
_cell.angle_gamma   90.00
#
_symmetry.space_group_name_H-M   'P 1'
#
loop_
_entity.id
_entity.type
_entity.pdbx_description
1 polymer ?
#
loop_
_entity_poly.entity_id
_entity_poly.type
_entity_poly.pdbx_seq_one_letter_code
_entity_poly.pdbx_strand_id
1 'polypeptide(L)'
;WVAGHAAFLGFHFPEIKFAMISGIEKGLGAIFIFFLIGVLVAALIESGTIGGLIYYGVDLLHPVIFLPAGLELCSLMSLATGTAWGTIATIGVVLMGLGGALGIPLPLVAGMVVSGASFGDKMSP
;
A
#
# COMPACT_ATOMS: atom_id res chain seq x y z
N TRP A 1 6.58 -21.89 -12.89
CA TRP A 1 5.95 -21.61 -14.20
C TRP A 1 6.96 -21.00 -15.18
N VAL A 2 7.54 -19.82 -14.92
CA VAL A 2 8.54 -19.16 -15.79
C VAL A 2 9.78 -20.03 -16.09
N ALA A 3 10.38 -20.68 -15.07
CA ALA A 3 11.54 -21.56 -15.26
C ALA A 3 11.25 -22.81 -16.11
N GLY A 4 10.03 -23.36 -16.04
CA GLY A 4 9.61 -24.50 -16.86
C GLY A 4 9.41 -24.13 -18.32
N HIS A 5 8.89 -22.93 -18.57
CA HIS A 5 8.73 -22.39 -19.93
C HIS A 5 10.09 -22.06 -20.57
N ALA A 6 11.04 -21.53 -19.78
CA ALA A 6 12.41 -21.27 -20.22
C ALA A 6 13.17 -22.56 -20.57
N ALA A 7 12.99 -23.63 -19.80
CA ALA A 7 13.55 -24.95 -20.13
C ALA A 7 12.96 -25.52 -21.43
N PHE A 8 11.67 -25.33 -21.68
CA PHE A 8 11.00 -25.77 -22.92
C PHE A 8 11.45 -24.99 -24.16
N LEU A 9 11.89 -23.74 -23.98
CA LEU A 9 12.47 -22.88 -25.03
C LEU A 9 13.95 -23.21 -25.34
N GLY A 10 14.54 -24.19 -24.67
CA GLY A 10 15.91 -24.66 -24.94
C GLY A 10 17.02 -23.89 -24.21
N PHE A 11 16.68 -23.04 -23.24
CA PHE A 11 17.70 -22.36 -22.43
C PHE A 11 18.40 -23.33 -21.49
N HIS A 12 19.73 -23.23 -21.39
CA HIS A 12 20.50 -24.06 -20.48
C HIS A 12 20.28 -23.62 -19.02
N PHE A 13 20.26 -24.59 -18.11
CA PHE A 13 20.11 -24.39 -16.66
C PHE A 13 20.95 -23.21 -16.07
N PRO A 14 22.23 -23.02 -16.43
CA PRO A 14 23.01 -21.87 -15.96
C PRO A 14 22.42 -20.49 -16.33
N GLU A 15 21.83 -20.33 -17.52
CA GLU A 15 21.23 -19.06 -17.95
C GLU A 15 19.94 -18.76 -17.18
N ILE A 16 19.12 -19.79 -16.95
CA ILE A 16 17.90 -19.68 -16.13
C ILE A 16 18.27 -19.27 -14.70
N LYS A 17 19.30 -19.90 -14.11
CA LYS A 17 19.78 -19.55 -12.77
C LYS A 17 20.26 -18.10 -12.71
N PHE A 18 21.03 -17.65 -13.70
CA PHE A 18 21.52 -16.26 -13.74
C PHE A 18 20.37 -15.25 -13.86
N ALA A 19 19.38 -15.52 -14.71
CA ALA A 19 18.19 -14.67 -14.84
C ALA A 19 17.37 -14.61 -13.54
N MET A 20 17.25 -15.73 -12.81
CA MET A 20 16.58 -15.75 -11.50
C MET A 20 17.32 -14.90 -10.46
N ILE A 21 18.65 -15.01 -10.39
CA ILE A 21 19.47 -14.22 -9.45
C ILE A 21 19.34 -12.73 -9.78
N SER A 22 19.46 -12.35 -11.05
CA SER A 22 19.31 -10.95 -11.47
C SER A 22 17.91 -10.40 -11.17
N GLY A 23 16.87 -11.23 -11.26
CA GLY A 23 15.51 -10.86 -10.86
C GLY A 23 15.39 -10.56 -9.36
N ILE A 24 16.04 -11.37 -8.52
CA ILE A 24 16.08 -11.16 -7.07
C ILE A 24 16.89 -9.91 -6.72
N GLU A 25 18.03 -9.67 -7.37
CA GLU A 25 18.84 -8.47 -7.16
C GLU A 25 18.07 -7.19 -7.47
N LYS A 26 17.25 -7.18 -8.53
CA LYS A 26 16.35 -6.05 -8.83
C LYS A 26 15.23 -5.89 -7.80
N GLY A 27 14.75 -7.00 -7.21
CA GLY A 27 13.68 -7.00 -6.21
C GLY A 27 14.12 -6.62 -4.80
N LEU A 28 15.41 -6.74 -4.49
CA LEU A 28 15.97 -6.47 -3.15
C LEU A 28 15.62 -5.05 -2.64
N GLY A 29 15.67 -4.04 -3.51
CA GLY A 29 15.28 -2.68 -3.15
C GLY A 29 13.83 -2.56 -2.66
N ALA A 30 12.89 -3.20 -3.35
CA ALA A 30 11.48 -3.20 -2.96
C ALA A 30 11.27 -3.94 -1.62
N ILE A 31 12.00 -5.03 -1.39
CA ILE A 31 11.92 -5.80 -0.13
C ILE A 31 12.29 -4.93 1.07
N PHE A 32 13.37 -4.13 0.96
CA PHE A 32 13.76 -3.22 2.03
C PHE A 32 12.70 -2.14 2.30
N ILE A 33 12.06 -1.61 1.26
CA ILE A 33 10.97 -0.63 1.40
C ILE A 33 9.79 -1.25 2.15
N PHE A 34 9.34 -2.45 1.77
CA PHE A 34 8.27 -3.14 2.47
C PHE A 34 8.63 -3.48 3.92
N PHE A 35 9.88 -3.82 4.19
CA PHE A 35 10.36 -4.06 5.55
C PHE A 35 10.29 -2.80 6.42
N LEU A 36 10.79 -1.67 5.92
CA LEU A 36 10.73 -0.38 6.62
C LEU A 36 9.29 0.09 6.85
N ILE A 37 8.41 -0.11 5.86
CA ILE A 37 6.98 0.12 5.98
C ILE A 37 6.38 -0.69 7.12
N GLY A 38 6.72 -1.99 7.22
CA GLY A 38 6.24 -2.84 8.31
C GLY A 38 6.65 -2.33 9.69
N VAL A 39 7.92 -1.92 9.84
CA VAL A 39 8.43 -1.34 11.09
C VAL A 39 7.74 -0.02 11.41
N LEU A 40 7.52 0.83 10.40
CA LEU A 40 6.82 2.12 10.58
C LEU A 40 5.39 1.91 11.07
N VAL A 41 4.63 1.00 10.44
CA VAL A 41 3.24 0.72 10.85
C VAL A 41 3.20 0.12 12.26
N ALA A 42 4.11 -0.81 12.59
CA ALA A 42 4.20 -1.34 13.95
C ALA A 42 4.44 -0.24 14.99
N ALA A 43 5.35 0.70 14.71
CA ALA A 43 5.60 1.84 15.59
C ALA A 43 4.38 2.78 15.72
N LEU A 44 3.59 2.96 14.66
CA LEU A 44 2.35 3.75 14.68
C LEU A 44 1.23 3.09 15.50
N ILE A 45 1.19 1.75 15.53
CA ILE A 45 0.26 0.99 16.36
C ILE A 45 0.68 1.09 17.83
N GLU A 46 1.95 0.79 18.15
CA GLU A 46 2.48 0.80 19.52
C GLU A 46 2.46 2.19 20.17
N SER A 47 2.71 3.24 19.38
CA SER A 47 2.61 4.62 19.87
C SER A 47 1.16 5.06 20.15
N GLY A 48 0.16 4.24 19.80
CA GLY A 48 -1.25 4.60 19.92
C GLY A 48 -1.70 5.68 18.93
N THR A 49 -0.85 6.09 17.99
CA THR A 49 -1.16 7.15 17.01
C THR A 49 -2.35 6.75 16.15
N ILE A 50 -2.40 5.49 15.70
CA ILE A 50 -3.54 4.96 14.93
C ILE A 50 -4.83 4.95 15.77
N GLY A 51 -4.75 4.53 17.04
CA GLY A 51 -5.89 4.54 17.95
C GLY A 51 -6.43 5.95 18.20
N GLY A 52 -5.53 6.93 18.40
CA GLY A 52 -5.89 8.34 18.56
C GLY A 52 -6.54 8.92 17.31
N LEU A 53 -5.99 8.65 16.12
CA LEU A 53 -6.58 9.05 14.84
C LEU A 53 -7.98 8.48 14.62
N ILE A 54 -8.23 7.24 15.05
CA ILE A 54 -9.55 6.63 14.96
C ILE A 54 -10.52 7.33 15.92
N TYR A 55 -10.13 7.52 17.19
CA TYR A 55 -10.98 8.15 18.20
C TYR A 55 -11.41 9.57 17.80
N TYR A 56 -10.46 10.42 17.39
CA TYR A 56 -10.77 11.77 16.94
C TYR A 56 -11.38 11.81 15.53
N GLY A 57 -11.05 10.84 14.67
CA GLY A 57 -11.56 10.76 13.30
C GLY A 57 -13.05 10.43 13.23
N VAL A 58 -13.57 9.60 14.15
CA VAL A 58 -14.99 9.24 14.19
C VAL A 58 -15.87 10.43 14.59
N ASP A 59 -15.42 11.28 15.52
CA ASP A 59 -16.14 12.49 15.91
C ASP A 59 -16.15 13.56 14.80
N LEU A 60 -15.10 13.61 13.97
CA LEU A 60 -14.95 14.62 12.93
C LEU A 60 -15.60 14.23 11.59
N LEU A 61 -15.67 12.94 11.26
CA LEU A 61 -16.18 12.47 9.96
C LEU A 61 -17.55 11.80 10.06
N HIS A 62 -18.53 12.42 9.40
CA HIS A 62 -19.81 11.77 9.13
C HIS A 62 -19.60 10.60 8.12
N PRO A 63 -20.19 9.41 8.33
CA PRO A 63 -19.94 8.21 7.51
C PRO A 63 -20.26 8.40 6.02
N VAL A 64 -21.12 9.37 5.68
CA VAL A 64 -21.47 9.72 4.29
C VAL A 64 -20.32 10.43 3.55
N ILE A 65 -19.52 11.27 4.24
CA ILE A 65 -18.41 12.01 3.62
C ILE A 65 -17.08 11.29 3.72
N PHE A 66 -17.00 10.23 4.53
CA PHE A 66 -15.78 9.44 4.73
C PHE A 66 -15.21 8.88 3.42
N LEU A 67 -16.08 8.37 2.55
CA LEU A 67 -15.66 7.75 1.29
C LEU A 67 -14.98 8.74 0.31
N PRO A 68 -15.62 9.87 -0.05
CA PRO A 68 -14.98 10.84 -0.94
C PRO A 68 -13.79 11.54 -0.28
N ALA A 69 -13.87 11.88 1.01
CA ALA A 69 -12.77 12.55 1.72
C ALA A 69 -11.51 11.66 1.80
N GLY A 70 -11.66 10.38 2.10
CA GLY A 70 -10.52 9.46 2.15
C GLY A 70 -9.86 9.24 0.78
N LEU A 71 -10.63 9.27 -0.31
CA LEU A 71 -10.08 9.19 -1.66
C LEU A 71 -9.22 10.42 -1.99
N GLU A 72 -9.71 11.62 -1.64
CA GLU A 72 -9.02 12.88 -1.87
C GLU A 72 -7.72 12.96 -1.04
N LEU A 73 -7.78 12.56 0.22
CA LEU A 73 -6.60 12.47 1.11
C LEU A 73 -5.57 11.45 0.59
N CYS A 74 -6.01 10.26 0.15
CA CYS A 74 -5.12 9.28 -0.46
C CYS A 74 -4.48 9.81 -1.76
N SER A 75 -5.23 10.52 -2.59
CA SER A 75 -4.69 11.11 -3.82
C SER A 75 -3.64 12.18 -3.51
N LEU A 76 -3.92 13.10 -2.59
CA LEU A 76 -2.99 14.17 -2.19
C LEU A 76 -1.71 13.59 -1.57
N MET A 77 -1.85 12.61 -0.68
CA MET A 77 -0.71 11.96 -0.06
C MET A 77 0.13 11.15 -1.07
N SER A 78 -0.51 10.54 -2.06
CA SER A 78 0.19 9.82 -3.12
C SER A 78 0.92 10.75 -4.08
N LEU A 79 0.35 11.92 -4.40
CA LEU A 79 1.07 12.97 -5.12
C LEU A 79 2.30 13.47 -4.34
N ALA A 80 2.19 13.61 -3.02
CA ALA A 80 3.31 14.05 -2.18
C ALA A 80 4.39 12.97 -1.98
N THR A 81 3.99 11.71 -1.88
CA THR A 81 4.90 10.57 -1.64
C THR A 81 5.48 10.02 -2.95
N GLY A 82 4.86 10.33 -4.09
CA GLY A 82 5.26 9.88 -5.43
C GLY A 82 5.15 8.38 -5.67
N THR A 83 4.58 7.61 -4.73
CA THR A 83 4.44 6.16 -4.82
C THR A 83 3.12 5.67 -4.23
N ALA A 84 2.38 4.85 -4.96
CA ALA A 84 1.13 4.25 -4.48
C ALA A 84 1.32 3.40 -3.20
N TRP A 85 2.39 2.61 -3.14
CA TRP A 85 2.62 1.64 -2.06
C TRP A 85 2.90 2.31 -0.71
N GLY A 86 3.64 3.42 -0.71
CA GLY A 86 3.92 4.18 0.52
C GLY A 86 2.68 4.85 1.10
N THR A 87 1.76 5.30 0.25
CA THR A 87 0.50 5.92 0.70
C THR A 87 -0.48 4.90 1.29
N ILE A 88 -0.59 3.73 0.68
CA ILE A 88 -1.42 2.63 1.21
C ILE A 88 -0.88 2.20 2.59
N ALA A 89 0.44 2.15 2.73
CA ALA A 89 1.10 1.76 3.97
C ALA A 89 0.88 2.73 5.15
N THR A 90 0.90 4.04 4.89
CA THR A 90 0.84 5.06 5.94
C THR A 90 -0.58 5.45 6.27
N ILE A 91 -1.28 6.05 5.30
CA ILE A 91 -2.63 6.59 5.47
C ILE A 91 -3.69 5.51 5.26
N GLY A 92 -3.44 4.53 4.40
CA GLY A 92 -4.38 3.47 4.11
C GLY A 92 -4.70 2.60 5.33
N VAL A 93 -3.70 2.25 6.15
CA VAL A 93 -3.91 1.49 7.39
C VAL A 93 -4.78 2.26 8.40
N VAL A 94 -4.56 3.57 8.50
CA VAL A 94 -5.36 4.46 9.36
C VAL A 94 -6.82 4.51 8.87
N LEU A 95 -7.03 4.72 7.57
CA LEU A 95 -8.36 4.78 6.97
C LEU A 95 -9.10 3.44 7.06
N MET A 96 -8.39 2.31 6.92
CA MET A 96 -8.95 0.98 7.12
C MET A 96 -9.42 0.76 8.56
N GLY A 97 -8.63 1.21 9.54
CA GLY A 97 -9.02 1.17 10.96
C GLY A 97 -10.21 2.07 11.26
N LEU A 98 -10.24 3.29 10.71
CA LEU A 98 -11.33 4.24 10.88
C LEU A 98 -12.64 3.75 10.22
N GLY A 99 -12.56 3.21 9.01
CA GLY A 99 -13.70 2.63 8.31
C GLY A 99 -14.31 1.44 9.04
N GLY A 100 -13.46 0.61 9.68
CA GLY A 100 -13.90 -0.47 10.57
C GLY A 100 -14.61 0.06 11.83
N ALA A 101 -14.11 1.14 12.43
CA ALA A 101 -14.74 1.78 13.59
C ALA A 101 -16.10 2.44 13.25
N LEU A 102 -16.23 2.99 12.04
CA LEU A 102 -17.46 3.59 11.51
C LEU A 102 -18.50 2.55 11.03
N GLY A 103 -18.17 1.25 11.03
CA GLY A 103 -19.06 0.19 10.56
C GLY A 103 -19.25 0.15 9.05
N ILE A 104 -18.39 0.81 8.28
CA ILE A 104 -18.42 0.79 6.82
C ILE A 104 -17.81 -0.53 6.33
N PRO A 105 -18.38 -1.18 5.30
CA PRO A 105 -17.80 -2.42 4.76
C PRO A 105 -16.34 -2.21 4.35
N LEU A 106 -15.41 -2.90 5.04
CA LEU A 106 -13.97 -2.83 4.79
C LEU A 106 -13.57 -3.03 3.31
N PRO A 107 -14.24 -3.90 2.51
CA PRO A 107 -13.93 -4.01 1.08
C PRO A 107 -14.09 -2.70 0.31
N LEU A 108 -15.07 -1.87 0.69
CA LEU A 108 -15.31 -0.58 0.07
C LEU A 108 -14.24 0.44 0.45
N VAL A 109 -13.82 0.42 1.72
CA VAL A 109 -12.73 1.27 2.23
C VAL A 109 -11.40 0.89 1.58
N ALA A 110 -11.12 -0.41 1.44
CA ALA A 110 -9.95 -0.89 0.71
C ALA A 110 -9.98 -0.43 -0.76
N GLY A 111 -11.14 -0.52 -1.41
CA GLY A 111 -11.34 -0.03 -2.78
C GLY A 111 -11.06 1.47 -2.93
N MET A 112 -11.51 2.28 -1.98
CA MET A 112 -11.22 3.72 -1.94
C MET A 112 -9.73 4.01 -1.77
N VAL A 113 -9.06 3.36 -0.82
CA VAL A 113 -7.63 3.56 -0.54
C VAL A 113 -6.78 3.18 -1.76
N VAL A 114 -7.06 2.02 -2.36
CA VAL A 114 -6.32 1.56 -3.56
C VAL A 114 -6.60 2.48 -4.74
N SER A 115 -7.85 2.92 -4.94
CA SER A 115 -8.20 3.83 -6.04
C SER A 115 -7.54 5.20 -5.88
N GLY A 116 -7.58 5.78 -4.68
CA GLY A 116 -6.95 7.08 -4.40
C GLY A 116 -5.43 7.03 -4.52
N ALA A 117 -4.79 5.97 -3.98
CA ALA A 117 -3.34 5.79 -4.10
C ALA A 117 -2.91 5.56 -5.56
N SER A 118 -3.67 4.78 -6.34
CA SER A 118 -3.34 4.54 -7.75
C SER A 118 -3.57 5.78 -8.63
N PHE A 119 -4.57 6.58 -8.29
CA PHE A 119 -4.87 7.82 -9.00
C PHE A 119 -3.78 8.89 -8.77
N GLY A 120 -3.36 9.08 -7.52
CA GLY A 120 -2.28 10.02 -7.18
C GLY A 120 -0.94 9.62 -7.81
N ASP A 121 -0.62 8.34 -7.82
CA ASP A 121 0.62 7.79 -8.41
C ASP A 121 0.72 8.08 -9.92
N LYS A 122 -0.40 7.96 -10.65
CA LYS A 122 -0.45 8.26 -12.09
C LYS A 122 -0.45 9.76 -12.43
N MET A 123 -0.78 10.62 -11.48
CA MET A 123 -0.77 12.08 -11.64
C MET A 123 0.48 12.73 -11.03
N SER A 124 1.32 11.95 -10.35
CA SER A 124 2.62 12.41 -9.85
C SER A 124 3.57 12.62 -11.04
N PRO A 125 4.17 13.81 -11.19
CA PRO A 125 5.11 14.11 -12.28
C PRO A 125 6.41 13.29 -12.22
#